data_AF-A0A968YTD1-F1
#
_entry.id   AF-A0A968YTD1-F1
#
_cell.length_a   1.000
_cell.length_b   1.000
_cell.length_c   1.000
_cell.angle_alpha   90.00
_cell.angle_beta   90.00
_cell.angle_gamma   90.00
#
_symmetry.space_group_name_H-M   'P 1'
#
loop_
_entity.id
_entity.type
_entity.pdbx_description
1 polymer ?
#
loop_
_entity_poly.entity_id
_entity_poly.type
_entity_poly.pdbx_seq_one_letter_code
_entity_poly.pdbx_strand_id
1 'polypeptide(L)'
;MKTAKQIRAGLRKFNATTQTHRHKSGFQYTSKVKYLADSAECHWLIDLIGDYQPMTRRYLVQHWQFRLQENEGILSFYDGNRNRLFWKVLPLANFPLSEGVDLRVSSDILYIPRQKKPQVGKLLFYSWGKQAA
;
A
#
# COMPACT_ATOMS: atom_id res chain seq x y z
N MET A 1 -2.03 7.45 -17.34
CA MET A 1 -2.30 7.56 -15.88
C MET A 1 -3.27 8.71 -15.60
N LYS A 2 -4.19 8.58 -14.62
CA LYS A 2 -5.10 9.67 -14.19
C LYS A 2 -4.41 10.63 -13.22
N THR A 3 -4.90 11.87 -13.13
CA THR A 3 -4.41 12.83 -12.12
C THR A 3 -4.78 12.40 -10.69
N ALA A 4 -4.01 12.86 -9.71
CA ALA A 4 -4.29 12.61 -8.29
C ALA A 4 -5.72 13.01 -7.90
N LYS A 5 -6.20 14.15 -8.41
CA LYS A 5 -7.57 14.66 -8.18
C LYS A 5 -8.62 13.68 -8.71
N GLN A 6 -8.47 13.19 -9.93
CA GLN A 6 -9.39 12.22 -10.54
C GLN A 6 -9.38 10.88 -9.80
N ILE A 7 -8.20 10.39 -9.42
CA ILE A 7 -8.06 9.15 -8.66
C ILE A 7 -8.78 9.25 -7.33
N ARG A 8 -8.53 10.32 -6.55
CA ARG A 8 -9.20 10.54 -5.27
C ARG A 8 -10.71 10.67 -5.42
N ALA A 9 -11.19 11.35 -6.47
CA ALA A 9 -12.62 11.48 -6.72
C ALA A 9 -13.25 10.11 -7.06
N GLY A 10 -12.58 9.29 -7.87
CA GLY A 10 -13.06 7.94 -8.20
C GLY A 10 -13.03 6.98 -7.02
N LEU A 11 -11.98 7.02 -6.19
CA LEU A 11 -11.88 6.19 -4.98
C LEU A 11 -13.02 6.43 -3.99
N ARG A 12 -13.61 7.63 -3.98
CA ARG A 12 -14.79 7.97 -3.14
C ARG A 12 -16.09 7.37 -3.64
N LYS A 13 -16.16 6.95 -4.92
CA LYS A 13 -17.36 6.31 -5.49
C LYS A 13 -17.52 4.86 -5.06
N PHE A 14 -16.44 4.23 -4.59
CA PHE A 14 -16.47 2.86 -4.08
C PHE A 14 -16.99 2.83 -2.64
N ASN A 15 -18.30 2.59 -2.52
CA ASN A 15 -18.98 2.32 -1.27
C ASN A 15 -19.20 0.81 -1.15
N ALA A 16 -18.74 0.20 -0.04
CA ALA A 16 -19.00 -1.19 0.35
C ALA A 16 -19.01 -2.22 -0.81
N THR A 17 -18.01 -2.18 -1.69
CA THR A 17 -18.02 -3.01 -2.90
C THR A 17 -17.71 -4.47 -2.58
N THR A 18 -18.60 -5.38 -2.97
CA THR A 18 -18.49 -6.83 -2.76
C THR A 18 -17.65 -7.52 -3.84
N GLN A 19 -17.45 -6.89 -5.00
CA GLN A 19 -16.72 -7.49 -6.10
C GLN A 19 -15.21 -7.53 -5.80
N THR A 20 -14.65 -8.73 -5.89
CA THR A 20 -13.24 -9.02 -5.75
C THR A 20 -12.67 -9.59 -7.05
N HIS A 21 -11.35 -9.50 -7.17
CA HIS A 21 -10.57 -9.98 -8.31
C HIS A 21 -9.47 -10.89 -7.77
N ARG A 22 -9.17 -12.00 -8.45
CA ARG A 22 -8.17 -12.96 -7.98
C ARG A 22 -6.78 -12.54 -8.45
N HIS A 23 -5.81 -12.54 -7.55
CA HIS A 23 -4.39 -12.39 -7.89
C HIS A 23 -3.75 -13.78 -8.12
N LYS A 24 -2.70 -13.83 -8.94
CA LYS A 24 -1.96 -15.07 -9.26
C LYS A 24 -1.38 -15.78 -8.02
N SER A 25 -1.04 -15.03 -6.97
CA SER A 25 -0.52 -15.59 -5.71
C SER A 25 -1.61 -16.13 -4.77
N GLY A 26 -2.87 -16.15 -5.20
CA GLY A 26 -3.97 -16.84 -4.51
C GLY A 26 -4.86 -15.95 -3.64
N PHE A 27 -4.41 -14.75 -3.25
CA PHE A 27 -5.26 -13.78 -2.55
C PHE A 27 -6.19 -13.03 -3.52
N GLN A 28 -7.21 -12.37 -3.00
CA GLN A 28 -8.16 -11.57 -3.77
C GLN A 28 -8.00 -10.07 -3.47
N TYR A 29 -8.38 -9.18 -4.36
CA TYR A 29 -8.38 -7.74 -4.11
C TYR A 29 -9.68 -7.08 -4.55
N THR A 30 -10.12 -6.07 -3.82
CA THR A 30 -11.40 -5.38 -4.08
C THR A 30 -11.36 -4.56 -5.38
N SER A 31 -12.52 -4.33 -6.01
CA SER A 31 -12.63 -3.41 -7.16
C SER A 31 -12.08 -2.00 -6.87
N LYS A 32 -12.07 -1.55 -5.62
CA LYS A 32 -11.47 -0.28 -5.21
C LYS A 32 -9.93 -0.29 -5.34
N VAL A 33 -9.29 -1.42 -4.98
CA VAL A 33 -7.85 -1.64 -5.21
C VAL A 33 -7.57 -1.74 -6.70
N LYS A 34 -8.40 -2.48 -7.44
CA LYS A 34 -8.28 -2.57 -8.91
C LYS A 34 -8.32 -1.19 -9.57
N TYR A 35 -9.29 -0.36 -9.19
CA TYR A 35 -9.43 1.00 -9.71
C TYR A 35 -8.20 1.87 -9.43
N LEU A 36 -7.63 1.77 -8.23
CA LEU A 36 -6.38 2.44 -7.91
C LEU A 36 -5.28 1.97 -8.85
N ALA A 37 -5.07 0.66 -8.96
CA ALA A 37 -4.01 0.08 -9.79
C ALA A 37 -4.14 0.46 -11.26
N ASP A 38 -5.35 0.38 -11.83
CA ASP A 38 -5.62 0.79 -13.21
C ASP A 38 -5.40 2.29 -13.43
N SER A 39 -5.85 3.13 -12.48
CA SER A 39 -5.81 4.58 -12.66
C SER A 39 -4.44 5.19 -12.38
N ALA A 40 -3.68 4.58 -11.47
CA ALA A 40 -2.33 4.97 -11.07
C ALA A 40 -1.22 4.17 -11.78
N GLU A 41 -1.59 3.23 -12.66
CA GLU A 41 -0.66 2.33 -13.34
C GLU A 41 0.27 1.59 -12.36
N CYS A 42 -0.29 1.21 -11.19
CA CYS A 42 0.47 0.65 -10.07
C CYS A 42 0.13 -0.81 -9.76
N HIS A 43 -0.15 -1.62 -10.78
CA HIS A 43 -0.35 -3.08 -10.61
C HIS A 43 0.85 -3.76 -9.94
N TRP A 44 2.05 -3.20 -10.15
CA TRP A 44 3.28 -3.61 -9.46
C TRP A 44 3.15 -3.61 -7.93
N LEU A 45 2.30 -2.77 -7.34
CA LEU A 45 2.09 -2.73 -5.89
C LEU A 45 1.28 -3.95 -5.42
N ILE A 46 0.32 -4.41 -6.23
CA ILE A 46 -0.45 -5.63 -5.97
C ILE A 46 0.45 -6.85 -6.10
N ASP A 47 1.24 -6.91 -7.19
CA ASP A 47 2.22 -7.96 -7.42
C ASP A 47 3.20 -8.06 -6.25
N LEU A 48 3.78 -6.94 -5.83
CA LEU A 48 4.77 -6.90 -4.75
C LEU A 48 4.18 -7.36 -3.41
N ILE A 49 2.96 -6.94 -3.06
CA ILE A 49 2.25 -7.46 -1.87
C ILE A 49 1.99 -8.96 -2.00
N GLY A 50 1.68 -9.42 -3.22
CA GLY A 50 1.49 -10.82 -3.56
C GLY A 50 2.73 -11.67 -3.35
N ASP A 51 3.90 -11.16 -3.76
CA ASP A 51 5.20 -11.83 -3.62
C ASP A 51 5.59 -12.01 -2.14
N TYR A 52 5.16 -11.11 -1.27
CA TYR A 52 5.40 -11.21 0.18
C TYR A 52 4.40 -12.09 0.92
N GLN A 53 3.28 -12.51 0.31
CA GLN A 53 2.27 -13.34 0.99
C GLN A 53 2.83 -14.61 1.65
N PRO A 54 3.77 -15.37 1.04
CA PRO A 54 4.37 -16.54 1.70
C PRO A 54 4.96 -16.22 3.09
N MET A 55 5.48 -15.00 3.30
CA MET A 55 6.08 -14.56 4.56
C MET A 55 5.09 -13.87 5.51
N THR A 56 4.06 -13.22 4.97
CA THR A 56 3.15 -12.36 5.74
C THR A 56 1.79 -13.00 6.04
N ARG A 57 1.43 -14.12 5.39
CA ARG A 57 0.11 -14.76 5.56
C ARG A 57 -0.17 -15.27 6.98
N ARG A 58 0.87 -15.48 7.79
CA ARG A 58 0.75 -15.81 9.22
C ARG A 58 0.13 -14.70 10.07
N TYR A 59 0.12 -13.45 9.59
CA TYR A 59 -0.47 -12.32 10.31
C TYR A 59 -1.94 -12.18 9.94
N LEU A 60 -2.84 -12.28 10.94
CA LEU A 60 -4.29 -12.18 10.77
C LEU A 60 -4.72 -10.88 10.07
N VAL A 61 -4.06 -9.78 10.42
CA VAL A 61 -4.26 -8.47 9.80
C VAL A 61 -2.91 -7.95 9.33
N GLN A 62 -2.81 -7.72 8.03
CA GLN A 62 -1.63 -7.16 7.40
C GLN A 62 -1.88 -5.69 7.07
N HIS A 63 -0.98 -4.81 7.49
CA HIS A 63 -1.01 -3.39 7.18
C HIS A 63 0.13 -3.05 6.23
N TRP A 64 -0.22 -2.63 5.01
CA TRP A 64 0.73 -2.24 3.99
C TRP A 64 0.65 -0.74 3.77
N GLN A 65 1.80 -0.09 3.76
CA GLN A 65 1.92 1.34 3.60
C GLN A 65 2.92 1.64 2.49
N PHE A 66 2.46 2.27 1.42
CA PHE A 66 3.32 2.81 0.39
C PHE A 66 3.40 4.33 0.54
N ARG A 67 4.61 4.89 0.55
CA ARG A 67 4.89 6.33 0.62
C ARG A 67 5.91 6.73 -0.42
N LEU A 68 5.82 7.96 -0.91
CA LEU A 68 6.84 8.57 -1.75
C LEU A 68 7.74 9.44 -0.87
N GLN A 69 9.05 9.34 -1.06
CA GLN A 69 10.04 10.17 -0.41
C GLN A 69 11.07 10.59 -1.45
N GLU A 70 11.17 11.90 -1.68
CA GLU A 70 12.05 12.46 -2.71
C GLU A 70 11.83 11.77 -4.08
N ASN A 71 12.76 10.91 -4.49
CA ASN A 71 12.74 10.18 -5.76
C ASN A 71 12.53 8.67 -5.58
N GLU A 72 12.08 8.23 -4.41
CA GLU A 72 11.95 6.83 -4.04
C GLU A 72 10.55 6.49 -3.52
N GLY A 73 10.13 5.24 -3.73
CA GLY A 73 8.93 4.67 -3.12
C GLY A 73 9.33 3.78 -1.95
N ILE A 74 8.68 3.93 -0.80
CA ILE A 74 8.91 3.09 0.39
C ILE A 74 7.66 2.25 0.64
N LEU A 75 7.78 0.93 0.50
CA LEU A 75 6.76 -0.02 0.92
C LEU A 75 7.10 -0.55 2.30
N SER A 76 6.24 -0.31 3.29
CA SER A 76 6.36 -0.81 4.65
C SER A 76 5.24 -1.80 4.97
N PHE A 77 5.58 -2.85 5.72
CA PHE A 77 4.65 -3.83 6.24
C PHE A 77 4.62 -3.76 7.77
N TYR A 78 3.40 -3.70 8.31
CA TYR A 78 3.13 -3.69 9.74
C TYR A 78 2.17 -4.83 10.11
N ASP A 79 2.33 -5.37 11.31
CA ASP A 79 1.36 -6.31 11.89
C ASP A 79 0.10 -5.58 12.41
N GLY A 80 -0.87 -6.36 12.93
CA GLY A 80 -2.07 -5.84 13.57
C GLY A 80 -1.82 -4.97 14.82
N ASN A 81 -0.61 -4.99 15.38
CA ASN A 81 -0.18 -4.19 16.53
C ASN A 81 0.62 -2.94 16.12
N ARG A 82 0.72 -2.65 14.82
CA ARG A 82 1.48 -1.53 14.24
C ARG A 82 3.00 -1.62 14.46
N ASN A 83 3.53 -2.81 14.71
CA ASN A 83 4.97 -3.02 14.67
C ASN A 83 5.41 -3.07 13.20
N ARG A 84 6.35 -2.23 12.80
CA ARG A 84 6.91 -2.30 11.44
C ARG A 84 7.83 -3.51 11.37
N LEU A 85 7.43 -4.52 10.60
CA LEU A 85 8.17 -5.78 10.49
C LEU A 85 9.11 -5.80 9.29
N PHE A 86 8.78 -5.03 8.26
CA PHE A 86 9.54 -5.01 7.01
C PHE A 86 9.37 -3.68 6.30
N TRP A 87 10.40 -3.29 5.52
CA TRP A 87 10.32 -2.19 4.58
C TRP A 87 11.24 -2.43 3.38
N LYS A 88 10.88 -1.84 2.23
CA LYS A 88 11.65 -1.90 0.99
C LYS A 88 11.61 -0.55 0.28
N VAL A 89 12.77 -0.09 -0.16
CA VAL A 89 12.91 1.02 -1.10
C VAL A 89 12.70 0.51 -2.52
N LEU A 90 11.96 1.27 -3.29
CA LEU A 90 11.68 1.04 -4.70
C LEU A 90 12.24 2.23 -5.48
N PRO A 91 13.12 1.99 -6.47
CA PRO A 91 13.63 3.06 -7.32
C PRO A 91 12.48 3.71 -8.08
N LEU A 92 12.54 5.05 -8.19
CA LEU A 92 11.61 5.95 -8.89
C LEU A 92 10.23 5.35 -9.18
N ALA A 93 9.46 5.16 -8.11
CA ALA A 93 8.11 4.63 -8.21
C ALA A 93 7.17 5.74 -8.74
N ASN A 94 6.82 5.67 -10.02
CA ASN A 94 5.79 6.54 -10.60
C ASN A 94 4.44 6.25 -9.93
N PHE A 95 4.08 7.06 -8.95
CA PHE A 95 2.81 6.96 -8.23
C PHE A 95 2.18 8.34 -8.09
N PRO A 96 0.93 8.56 -8.55
CA PRO A 96 0.36 9.90 -8.68
C PRO A 96 -0.17 10.50 -7.37
N LEU A 97 -0.25 9.73 -6.28
CA LEU A 97 -0.69 10.25 -4.98
C LEU A 97 0.54 10.55 -4.13
N SER A 98 0.86 11.82 -3.93
CA SER A 98 2.03 12.27 -3.17
C SER A 98 2.02 11.80 -1.71
N GLU A 99 0.83 11.64 -1.12
CA GLU A 99 0.64 11.07 0.21
C GLU A 99 0.87 9.55 0.28
N GLY A 100 1.01 8.88 -0.86
CA GLY A 100 1.06 7.43 -0.96
C GLY A 100 -0.32 6.77 -0.76
N VAL A 101 -0.31 5.51 -0.33
CA VAL A 101 -1.53 4.74 -0.07
C VAL A 101 -1.35 3.76 1.08
N ASP A 102 -2.41 3.56 1.86
CA ASP A 102 -2.50 2.49 2.84
C ASP A 102 -3.42 1.38 2.31
N LEU A 103 -2.99 0.14 2.49
CA LEU A 103 -3.62 -1.08 2.04
C LEU A 103 -3.67 -2.08 3.20
N ARG A 104 -4.65 -2.99 3.19
CA ARG A 104 -4.73 -4.07 4.17
C ARG A 104 -5.05 -5.39 3.51
N VAL A 105 -4.47 -6.46 4.04
CA VAL A 105 -4.91 -7.83 3.76
C VAL A 105 -5.54 -8.41 5.02
N SER A 106 -6.78 -8.89 4.90
CA SER A 106 -7.50 -9.63 5.93
C SER A 106 -8.32 -10.71 5.27
N SER A 107 -8.31 -11.93 5.81
CA SER A 107 -9.01 -13.07 5.22
C SER A 107 -8.66 -13.28 3.73
N ASP A 108 -7.37 -13.15 3.39
CA ASP A 108 -6.85 -13.20 2.01
C ASP A 108 -7.46 -12.16 1.04
N ILE A 109 -8.08 -11.09 1.53
CA ILE A 109 -8.61 -9.99 0.71
C ILE A 109 -7.77 -8.72 0.93
N LEU A 110 -7.18 -8.19 -0.13
CA LEU A 110 -6.53 -6.89 -0.21
C LEU A 110 -7.56 -5.79 -0.48
N TYR A 111 -7.57 -4.78 0.38
CA TYR A 111 -8.49 -3.65 0.29
C TYR A 111 -7.85 -2.34 0.73
N ILE A 112 -8.42 -1.23 0.27
CA ILE A 112 -8.08 0.12 0.77
C ILE A 112 -9.00 0.40 1.96
N PRO A 113 -8.50 0.51 3.20
CA PRO A 113 -9.33 0.83 4.34
C PRO A 113 -9.96 2.22 4.15
N ARG A 114 -11.09 2.46 4.82
CA ARG A 114 -11.67 3.80 4.87
C ARG A 114 -10.64 4.73 5.51
N GLN A 115 -10.16 5.72 4.75
CA GLN A 115 -9.18 6.67 5.25
C GLN A 115 -9.75 7.39 6.47
N LYS A 116 -9.17 7.14 7.64
CA LYS A 116 -9.05 8.18 8.68
C LYS A 116 -7.86 9.03 8.25
N LYS A 117 -7.88 10.34 8.50
CA LYS A 117 -6.72 11.22 8.23
C LYS A 117 -5.45 10.47 8.65
N PRO A 118 -4.38 10.43 7.83
CA PRO A 118 -3.13 9.85 8.27
C PRO A 118 -2.79 10.54 9.58
N GLN A 119 -2.94 9.83 10.69
CA GLN A 119 -2.21 10.22 11.88
C GLN A 119 -0.79 9.94 11.44
N VAL A 120 -0.09 11.02 11.10
CA VAL A 120 1.35 11.04 10.97
C VAL A 120 1.83 10.47 12.30
N GLY A 121 1.97 9.15 12.36
CA GLY A 121 2.77 8.52 13.39
C GLY A 121 4.09 9.23 13.21
N LYS A 122 4.48 10.01 14.22
CA LYS A 122 5.80 10.66 14.29
C LYS A 122 6.76 9.70 13.62
N LEU A 123 7.17 10.02 12.40
CA LEU A 123 8.40 9.50 11.88
C LEU A 123 9.40 10.07 12.86
N LEU A 124 9.71 9.31 13.91
CA LEU A 124 10.98 9.43 14.57
C LEU A 124 11.95 8.97 13.48
N PHE A 125 12.30 9.94 12.64
CA PHE A 125 13.47 9.92 11.80
C PHE A 125 14.62 9.79 12.80
N TYR A 126 15.00 8.56 13.13
CA TYR A 126 16.38 8.34 13.50
C TYR A 126 17.17 8.75 12.27
N SER A 127 17.83 9.90 12.37
CA SER A 127 18.94 10.23 11.50
C SER A 127 19.91 9.07 11.61
N TRP A 128 19.86 8.14 10.67
CA TRP A 128 21.03 7.35 10.38
C TRP A 128 21.93 8.26 9.56
N GLY A 129 22.67 9.07 10.32
CA GLY A 129 23.88 9.68 9.84
C GLY A 129 24.77 8.60 9.25
N LYS A 130 25.43 8.98 8.17
CA LYS A 130 26.75 8.50 7.77
C LYS A 130 27.40 7.69 8.89
N GLN A 131 27.46 6.38 8.74
CA GLN A 131 28.63 5.67 9.24
C GLN A 131 29.74 5.99 8.25
N ALA A 132 30.50 7.03 8.61
CA ALA A 132 31.84 7.24 8.13
C ALA A 132 32.77 6.36 8.97
N ALA A 133 33.50 5.48 8.31
CA ALA A 133 34.88 5.03 8.55
C ALA A 133 35.06 3.65 7.87
#